data_AF-A0A6A6QTF7-F1
#
_entry.id   AF-A0A6A6QTF7-F1
#
_cell.length_a   1.000
_cell.length_b   1.000
_cell.length_c   1.000
_cell.angle_alpha   90.00
_cell.angle_beta   90.00
_cell.angle_gamma   90.00
#
_symmetry.space_group_name_H-M   'P 1'
#
loop_
_entity.id
_entity.type
_entity.pdbx_description
1 polymer ?
#
loop_
_entity_poly.entity_id
_entity_poly.type
_entity_poly.pdbx_seq_one_letter_code
_entity_poly.pdbx_strand_id
1 'polypeptide(L)'
;MWYAYMSRLLLTIGAPKVVLECISRVNRYMRTARQTENNVERNKLLSKSLFLLSVYSEHEDAIQNMSFDENNDFSTPEMLGKRSQSNAFLCATHIYIYRSLLDVPPQTVRTYVAETFSHVSAFFAENTGNFSIWPAFIAAVEAYTLEDQASARCWLDRATVFGLGNRALIRRVVEEVWRQRATLSEASGLEHGKLAVDWRPVMQELN
;
A
#
# COMPACT_ATOMS: atom_id res chain seq x y z
N MET A 1 -1.16 -10.66 22.86
CA MET A 1 -0.16 -10.84 21.78
C MET A 1 -0.72 -11.49 20.49
N TRP A 2 -2.02 -11.80 20.39
CA TRP A 2 -2.64 -12.50 19.26
C TRP A 2 -3.25 -11.57 18.17
N TYR A 3 -3.40 -10.27 18.46
CA TYR A 3 -3.99 -9.28 17.53
C TYR A 3 -3.10 -8.91 16.34
N ALA A 4 -1.79 -9.22 16.39
CA ALA A 4 -0.86 -8.97 15.28
C ALA A 4 -0.95 -10.00 14.14
N TYR A 5 -1.71 -11.10 14.31
CA TYR A 5 -1.83 -12.17 13.32
C TYR A 5 -3.14 -12.13 12.53
N MET A 6 -4.27 -11.75 13.14
CA MET A 6 -5.58 -11.73 12.46
C MET A 6 -5.75 -10.57 11.48
N SER A 7 -5.13 -9.40 11.71
CA SER A 7 -5.16 -8.27 10.77
C SER A 7 -4.18 -8.40 9.60
N ARG A 8 -3.11 -9.19 9.75
CA ARG A 8 -2.05 -9.35 8.73
C ARG A 8 -2.44 -10.24 7.55
N LEU A 9 -3.25 -11.26 7.77
CA LEU A 9 -3.64 -12.24 6.73
C LEU A 9 -4.94 -11.85 6.00
N LEU A 10 -5.87 -11.16 6.65
CA LEU A 10 -7.15 -10.80 6.02
C LEU A 10 -7.05 -9.60 5.06
N LEU A 11 -6.07 -8.70 5.25
CA LEU A 11 -5.91 -7.51 4.40
C LEU A 11 -5.10 -7.77 3.12
N THR A 12 -4.24 -8.79 3.12
CA THR A 12 -3.33 -9.14 2.01
C THR A 12 -3.82 -10.33 1.18
N ILE A 13 -5.08 -10.74 1.35
CA ILE A 13 -5.71 -11.76 0.50
C ILE A 13 -5.57 -11.33 -0.96
N GLY A 14 -5.08 -12.22 -1.83
CA GLY A 14 -4.86 -11.92 -3.24
C GLY A 14 -3.54 -11.23 -3.56
N ALA A 15 -2.62 -11.08 -2.61
CA ALA A 15 -1.27 -10.57 -2.85
C ALA A 15 -0.39 -11.60 -3.58
N PRO A 16 0.46 -11.18 -4.54
CA PRO A 16 1.50 -12.04 -5.12
C PRO A 16 2.46 -12.59 -4.06
N LYS A 17 2.99 -13.80 -4.26
CA LYS A 17 3.92 -14.44 -3.32
C LYS A 17 5.16 -13.57 -3.03
N VAL A 18 5.70 -12.92 -4.07
CA VAL A 18 6.86 -12.02 -3.96
C VAL A 18 6.56 -10.83 -3.04
N VAL A 19 5.36 -10.27 -3.13
CA VAL A 19 4.88 -9.17 -2.27
C VAL A 19 4.80 -9.64 -0.81
N LEU A 20 4.18 -10.79 -0.56
CA LEU A 20 4.09 -11.37 0.79
C LEU A 20 5.46 -11.66 1.39
N GLU A 21 6.41 -12.14 0.59
CA GLU A 21 7.79 -12.38 1.01
C GLU A 21 8.48 -11.08 1.43
N CYS A 22 8.34 -10.01 0.63
CA CYS A 22 8.89 -8.70 0.96
C CYS A 22 8.30 -8.13 2.25
N ILE A 23 6.96 -8.13 2.38
CA ILE A 23 6.27 -7.66 3.58
C ILE A 23 6.72 -8.46 4.82
N SER A 24 6.83 -9.79 4.69
CA SER A 24 7.28 -10.66 5.78
C SER A 24 8.70 -10.36 6.24
N ARG A 25 9.63 -10.12 5.30
CA ARG A 25 11.02 -9.75 5.61
C ARG A 25 11.12 -8.40 6.30
N VAL A 26 10.45 -7.37 5.77
CA VAL A 26 10.37 -6.05 6.41
C VAL A 26 9.80 -6.17 7.82
N ASN A 27 8.70 -6.89 8.00
CA ASN A 27 8.09 -7.10 9.31
C ASN A 27 8.97 -7.86 10.31
N ARG A 28 9.89 -8.71 9.82
CA ARG A 28 10.86 -9.40 10.66
C ARG A 28 11.95 -8.45 11.10
N TYR A 29 12.52 -7.70 10.16
CA TYR A 29 13.52 -6.68 10.42
C TYR A 29 13.00 -5.62 11.41
N MET A 30 11.79 -5.09 11.22
CA MET A 30 11.21 -4.08 12.13
C MET A 30 10.97 -4.61 13.55
N ARG A 31 10.86 -5.93 13.74
CA ARG A 31 10.73 -6.53 15.08
C ARG A 31 12.09 -6.66 15.78
N THR A 32 13.15 -6.96 15.04
CA THR A 32 14.51 -7.14 15.57
C THR A 32 15.27 -5.82 15.69
N ALA A 33 15.08 -4.88 14.77
CA ALA A 33 15.75 -3.59 14.74
C ALA A 33 15.42 -2.70 15.95
N ARG A 34 14.28 -2.94 16.63
CA ARG A 34 13.95 -2.30 17.93
C ARG A 34 15.00 -2.57 19.02
N GLN A 35 15.88 -3.55 18.83
CA GLN A 35 16.88 -3.98 19.81
C GLN A 35 18.31 -3.60 19.39
N THR A 36 18.61 -3.48 18.09
CA THR A 36 19.95 -3.10 17.58
C THR A 36 19.82 -2.56 16.16
N GLU A 37 20.10 -1.27 15.95
CA GLU A 37 20.03 -0.67 14.62
C GLU A 37 21.25 -1.09 13.77
N ASN A 38 21.01 -1.89 12.74
CA ASN A 38 22.03 -2.36 11.81
C ASN A 38 21.76 -1.81 10.39
N ASN A 39 22.42 -0.71 10.06
CA ASN A 39 22.30 -0.03 8.76
C ASN A 39 22.72 -0.91 7.57
N VAL A 40 23.70 -1.80 7.76
CA VAL A 40 24.17 -2.71 6.69
C VAL A 40 23.09 -3.73 6.36
N GLU A 41 22.50 -4.34 7.38
CA GLU A 41 21.41 -5.30 7.20
C GLU A 41 20.16 -4.64 6.58
N ARG A 42 19.83 -3.42 7.02
CA ARG A 42 18.75 -2.62 6.45
C ARG A 42 18.94 -2.40 4.95
N ASN A 43 20.11 -1.93 4.55
CA ASN A 43 20.40 -1.61 3.16
C ASN A 43 20.40 -2.88 2.29
N LYS A 44 20.94 -3.99 2.81
CA LYS A 44 20.88 -5.29 2.13
C LYS A 44 19.43 -5.76 1.93
N LEU A 45 18.58 -5.60 2.94
CA LEU A 45 17.16 -5.93 2.85
C LEU A 45 16.45 -5.05 1.81
N LEU A 46 16.67 -3.73 1.87
CA LEU A 46 16.12 -2.78 0.92
C LEU A 46 16.48 -3.15 -0.52
N SER A 47 17.77 -3.28 -0.85
CA SER A 47 18.22 -3.61 -2.20
C SER A 47 17.66 -4.94 -2.68
N LYS A 48 17.62 -5.96 -1.81
CA LYS A 48 17.05 -7.28 -2.17
C LYS A 48 15.56 -7.20 -2.45
N SER A 49 14.81 -6.48 -1.62
CA SER A 49 13.36 -6.33 -1.79
C SER A 49 13.02 -5.54 -3.06
N LEU A 50 13.72 -4.44 -3.33
CA LEU A 50 13.50 -3.65 -4.54
C LEU A 50 13.83 -4.46 -5.81
N PHE A 51 14.95 -5.21 -5.80
CA PHE A 51 15.31 -6.10 -6.90
C PHE A 51 14.26 -7.18 -7.15
N LEU A 52 13.71 -7.80 -6.10
CA LEU A 52 12.66 -8.82 -6.28
C LEU A 52 11.37 -8.23 -6.87
N LEU A 53 11.01 -7.01 -6.47
CA LEU A 53 9.85 -6.32 -7.01
C LEU A 53 10.06 -5.92 -8.48
N SER A 54 11.25 -5.46 -8.86
CA SER A 54 11.55 -5.10 -10.26
C SER A 54 11.48 -6.32 -11.17
N VAL A 55 12.11 -7.44 -10.78
CA VAL A 55 12.05 -8.70 -11.55
C VAL A 55 10.61 -9.20 -11.70
N TYR A 56 9.80 -9.10 -10.64
CA TYR A 56 8.40 -9.49 -10.72
C TYR A 56 7.59 -8.58 -11.64
N SER A 57 7.82 -7.26 -11.59
CA SER A 57 7.16 -6.29 -12.48
C SER A 57 7.49 -6.58 -13.95
N GLU A 58 8.77 -6.76 -14.27
CA GLU A 58 9.23 -7.07 -15.64
C GLU A 58 8.62 -8.36 -16.17
N HIS A 59 8.51 -9.39 -15.32
CA HIS A 59 7.91 -10.66 -15.69
C HIS A 59 6.39 -10.56 -15.92
N GLU A 60 5.67 -9.78 -15.11
CA GLU A 60 4.25 -9.50 -15.33
C GLU A 60 4.04 -8.73 -16.64
N ASP A 61 4.86 -7.71 -16.91
CA ASP A 61 4.80 -6.94 -18.16
C ASP A 61 5.12 -7.81 -19.39
N ALA A 62 6.08 -8.74 -19.28
CA ALA A 62 6.41 -9.68 -20.34
C ALA A 62 5.26 -10.65 -20.63
N ILE A 63 4.65 -11.26 -19.60
CA ILE A 63 3.47 -12.12 -19.77
C ILE A 63 2.34 -11.35 -20.46
N GLN A 64 2.15 -10.10 -20.06
CA GLN A 64 1.12 -9.24 -20.64
C GLN A 64 1.40 -8.99 -22.11
N ASN A 65 2.59 -8.52 -22.47
CA ASN A 65 2.95 -8.25 -23.88
C ASN A 65 2.80 -9.51 -24.76
N MET A 66 3.14 -10.69 -24.25
CA MET A 66 2.94 -11.96 -24.98
C MET A 66 1.47 -12.33 -25.17
N SER A 67 0.56 -11.87 -24.30
CA SER A 67 -0.89 -12.10 -24.45
C SER A 67 -1.60 -11.10 -25.36
N PHE A 68 -0.94 -9.99 -25.71
CA PHE A 68 -1.47 -8.95 -26.59
C PHE A 68 -1.06 -9.11 -28.07
N ASP A 69 -0.16 -10.05 -28.39
CA ASP A 69 0.25 -10.33 -29.78
C ASP A 69 -0.80 -11.18 -30.54
N GLU A 70 -1.51 -10.46 -31.41
CA GLU A 70 -2.20 -10.85 -32.65
C GLU A 70 -3.21 -12.04 -32.64
N ASN A 71 -4.50 -11.67 -32.56
CA ASN A 71 -5.73 -12.38 -33.00
C ASN A 71 -6.75 -12.82 -31.92
N ASN A 72 -6.56 -12.48 -30.63
CA ASN A 72 -7.56 -12.83 -29.61
C ASN A 72 -7.75 -11.69 -28.60
N ASP A 73 -8.64 -10.74 -28.91
CA ASP A 73 -9.12 -9.69 -28.01
C ASP A 73 -10.05 -10.28 -26.93
N PHE A 74 -9.52 -11.17 -26.10
CA PHE A 74 -10.23 -11.84 -25.00
C PHE A 74 -9.56 -11.57 -23.65
N SER A 75 -9.11 -10.32 -23.42
CA SER A 75 -8.80 -9.89 -22.06
C SER A 75 -10.11 -9.86 -21.27
N THR A 76 -10.38 -10.92 -20.49
CA THR A 76 -11.60 -10.95 -19.69
C THR A 76 -11.53 -9.86 -18.60
N PRO A 77 -12.67 -9.27 -18.19
CA PRO A 77 -12.71 -8.31 -17.09
C PRO A 77 -12.09 -8.85 -15.78
N GLU A 78 -12.09 -10.17 -15.60
CA GLU A 78 -11.40 -10.85 -14.51
C GLU A 78 -9.86 -10.74 -14.59
N MET A 79 -9.27 -10.88 -15.77
CA MET A 79 -7.82 -10.74 -15.96
C MET A 79 -7.35 -9.30 -15.76
N LEU A 80 -8.09 -8.32 -16.26
CA LEU A 80 -7.81 -6.89 -16.05
C LEU A 80 -7.93 -6.50 -14.57
N GLY A 81 -8.92 -7.05 -13.87
CA GLY A 81 -9.04 -6.92 -12.41
C GLY A 81 -7.84 -7.52 -11.69
N LYS A 82 -7.43 -8.76 -12.02
CA LYS A 82 -6.24 -9.39 -11.42
C LYS A 82 -4.97 -8.55 -11.63
N ARG A 83 -4.76 -8.02 -12.85
CA ARG A 83 -3.63 -7.15 -13.18
C ARG A 83 -3.64 -5.87 -12.34
N SER A 84 -4.78 -5.18 -12.29
CA SER A 84 -4.94 -3.96 -11.51
C SER A 84 -4.68 -4.21 -10.01
N GLN A 85 -5.16 -5.33 -9.48
CA GLN A 85 -4.87 -5.71 -8.10
C GLN A 85 -3.38 -6.01 -7.87
N SER A 86 -2.72 -6.77 -8.74
CA SER A 86 -1.28 -7.06 -8.65
C SER A 86 -0.44 -5.78 -8.68
N ASN A 87 -0.72 -4.86 -9.60
CA ASN A 87 0.02 -3.61 -9.71
C ASN A 87 -0.21 -2.69 -8.50
N ALA A 88 -1.44 -2.63 -7.98
CA ALA A 88 -1.72 -1.92 -6.73
C ALA A 88 -0.91 -2.50 -5.56
N PHE A 89 -0.77 -3.84 -5.47
CA PHE A 89 0.10 -4.47 -4.48
C PHE A 89 1.58 -4.09 -4.67
N LEU A 90 2.07 -3.97 -5.90
CA LEU A 90 3.46 -3.57 -6.16
C LEU A 90 3.73 -2.15 -5.69
N CYS A 91 2.91 -1.18 -6.11
CA CYS A 91 3.07 0.23 -5.71
C CYS A 91 2.97 0.36 -4.18
N ALA A 92 1.96 -0.25 -3.56
CA ALA A 92 1.82 -0.24 -2.10
C ALA A 92 2.99 -0.91 -1.36
N THR A 93 3.62 -1.93 -1.95
CA THR A 93 4.80 -2.57 -1.35
C THR A 93 6.02 -1.66 -1.40
N HIS A 94 6.20 -0.89 -2.48
CA HIS A 94 7.22 0.15 -2.53
C HIS A 94 7.00 1.17 -1.42
N ILE A 95 5.78 1.72 -1.30
CA ILE A 95 5.40 2.64 -0.21
C ILE A 95 5.77 2.02 1.14
N TYR A 96 5.33 0.79 1.39
CA TYR A 96 5.56 0.10 2.65
C TYR A 96 7.04 -0.08 2.97
N ILE A 97 7.87 -0.48 2.00
CA ILE A 97 9.31 -0.65 2.18
C ILE A 97 9.97 0.69 2.52
N TYR A 98 9.71 1.72 1.70
CA TYR A 98 10.29 3.04 1.89
C TYR A 98 9.93 3.65 3.25
N ARG A 99 8.64 3.60 3.62
CA ARG A 99 8.16 4.12 4.90
C ARG A 99 8.63 3.29 6.10
N SER A 100 8.74 1.97 5.97
CA SER A 100 9.13 1.11 7.10
C SER A 100 10.63 1.11 7.37
N LEU A 101 11.45 1.05 6.31
CA LEU A 101 12.89 0.90 6.48
C LEU A 101 13.58 2.26 6.56
N LEU A 102 13.17 3.23 5.75
CA LEU A 102 13.89 4.50 5.62
C LEU A 102 13.17 5.68 6.27
N ASP A 103 11.92 5.51 6.72
CA ASP A 103 11.06 6.54 7.27
C ASP A 103 11.01 7.83 6.42
N VAL A 104 11.03 7.68 5.09
CA VAL A 104 10.99 8.82 4.16
C VAL A 104 9.64 9.54 4.20
N PRO A 105 9.59 10.86 4.01
CA PRO A 105 8.32 11.59 4.05
C PRO A 105 7.37 11.22 2.90
N PRO A 106 6.04 11.45 3.04
CA PRO A 106 5.03 11.08 2.03
C PRO A 106 5.32 11.58 0.61
N GLN A 107 5.94 12.76 0.46
CA GLN A 107 6.35 13.30 -0.84
C GLN A 107 7.27 12.35 -1.63
N THR A 108 8.11 11.58 -0.94
CA THR A 108 9.08 10.66 -1.57
C THR A 108 8.38 9.47 -2.21
N VAL A 109 7.20 9.09 -1.70
CA VAL A 109 6.42 7.95 -2.19
C VAL A 109 5.18 8.36 -2.98
N ARG A 110 5.04 9.66 -3.32
CA ARG A 110 3.86 10.23 -3.98
C ARG A 110 3.49 9.49 -5.27
N THR A 111 4.47 9.18 -6.12
CA THR A 111 4.22 8.49 -7.39
C THR A 111 3.54 7.14 -7.16
N TYR A 112 4.03 6.36 -6.20
CA TYR A 112 3.43 5.08 -5.86
C TYR A 112 2.04 5.22 -5.23
N VAL A 113 1.78 6.30 -4.49
CA VAL A 113 0.42 6.59 -3.96
C VAL A 113 -0.55 6.80 -5.12
N ALA A 114 -0.21 7.70 -6.06
CA ALA A 114 -1.04 8.01 -7.22
C ALA A 114 -1.27 6.77 -8.11
N GLU A 115 -0.22 6.01 -8.41
CA GLU A 115 -0.32 4.77 -9.19
C GLU A 115 -1.19 3.72 -8.48
N THR A 116 -1.07 3.58 -7.16
CA THR A 116 -1.92 2.65 -6.40
C THR A 116 -3.39 3.01 -6.59
N PHE A 117 -3.77 4.29 -6.47
CA PHE A 117 -5.16 4.71 -6.66
C PHE A 117 -5.63 4.64 -8.12
N SER A 118 -4.73 4.84 -9.08
CA SER A 118 -5.01 4.58 -10.50
C SER A 118 -5.40 3.11 -10.72
N HIS A 119 -4.62 2.17 -10.18
CA HIS A 119 -4.92 0.75 -10.27
C HIS A 119 -6.17 0.33 -9.48
N VAL A 120 -6.42 0.93 -8.31
CA VAL A 120 -7.68 0.73 -7.57
C VAL A 120 -8.87 1.17 -8.41
N SER A 121 -8.77 2.32 -9.09
CA SER A 121 -9.84 2.86 -9.93
C SER A 121 -10.07 1.98 -11.16
N ALA A 122 -9.00 1.54 -11.82
CA ALA A 122 -9.06 0.61 -12.95
C ALA A 122 -9.70 -0.74 -12.55
N PHE A 123 -9.37 -1.28 -11.38
CA PHE A 123 -10.00 -2.49 -10.88
C PHE A 123 -11.52 -2.35 -10.78
N PHE A 124 -12.01 -1.27 -10.18
CA PHE A 124 -13.45 -1.07 -9.99
C PHE A 124 -14.19 -0.64 -11.28
N ALA A 125 -13.48 -0.13 -12.28
CA ALA A 125 -14.08 0.16 -13.59
C ALA A 125 -14.38 -1.14 -14.36
N GLU A 126 -13.47 -2.11 -14.28
CA GLU A 126 -13.54 -3.36 -15.05
C GLU A 126 -14.11 -4.54 -14.26
N ASN A 127 -14.26 -4.43 -12.93
CA ASN A 127 -14.55 -5.59 -12.10
C ASN A 127 -15.48 -5.28 -10.92
N THR A 128 -16.44 -6.17 -10.66
CA THR A 128 -17.34 -6.12 -9.49
C THR A 128 -16.84 -6.98 -8.32
N GLY A 129 -15.63 -7.52 -8.42
CA GLY A 129 -15.01 -8.38 -7.43
C GLY A 129 -14.55 -7.65 -6.17
N ASN A 130 -14.03 -8.43 -5.22
CA ASN A 130 -13.51 -7.89 -3.97
C ASN A 130 -12.05 -7.46 -4.12
N PHE A 131 -11.83 -6.15 -4.20
CA PHE A 131 -10.49 -5.58 -4.14
C PHE A 131 -9.86 -5.75 -2.75
N SER A 132 -8.59 -6.16 -2.71
CA SER A 132 -7.84 -6.30 -1.46
C SER A 132 -7.64 -4.95 -0.77
N ILE A 133 -7.90 -4.91 0.54
CA ILE A 133 -7.89 -3.66 1.30
C ILE A 133 -6.47 -3.09 1.47
N TRP A 134 -5.48 -3.97 1.67
CA TRP A 134 -4.13 -3.56 2.07
C TRP A 134 -3.47 -2.52 1.15
N PRO A 135 -3.42 -2.71 -0.19
CA PRO A 135 -2.72 -1.74 -1.04
C PRO A 135 -3.33 -0.34 -0.99
N ALA A 136 -4.65 -0.24 -1.07
CA ALA A 136 -5.34 1.05 -0.99
C ALA A 136 -5.23 1.68 0.41
N PHE A 137 -5.23 0.88 1.48
CA PHE A 137 -4.98 1.39 2.83
C PHE A 137 -3.58 2.02 2.96
N ILE A 138 -2.54 1.32 2.49
CA ILE A 138 -1.16 1.82 2.54
C ILE A 138 -1.01 3.11 1.73
N ALA A 139 -1.63 3.21 0.56
CA ALA A 139 -1.64 4.45 -0.21
C ALA A 139 -2.42 5.58 0.49
N ALA A 140 -3.57 5.26 1.10
CA ALA A 140 -4.42 6.24 1.77
C ALA A 140 -3.75 6.92 2.97
N VAL A 141 -3.04 6.17 3.82
CA VAL A 141 -2.34 6.77 4.97
C VAL A 141 -1.19 7.69 4.54
N GLU A 142 -0.57 7.43 3.39
CA GLU A 142 0.49 8.27 2.83
C GLU A 142 -0.04 9.37 1.89
N ALA A 143 -1.33 9.38 1.56
CA ALA A 143 -1.94 10.44 0.75
C ALA A 143 -1.87 11.80 1.46
N TYR A 144 -1.30 12.80 0.78
CA TYR A 144 -1.17 14.15 1.33
C TYR A 144 -1.65 15.24 0.36
N THR A 145 -1.80 14.93 -0.93
CA THR A 145 -2.36 15.86 -1.91
C THR A 145 -3.88 15.80 -1.87
N LEU A 146 -4.55 16.88 -2.28
CA LEU A 146 -6.02 16.91 -2.36
C LEU A 146 -6.57 15.83 -3.30
N GLU A 147 -5.87 15.56 -4.41
CA GLU A 147 -6.24 14.55 -5.40
C GLU A 147 -6.15 13.12 -4.85
N ASP A 148 -5.02 12.78 -4.21
CA ASP A 148 -4.83 11.46 -3.60
C ASP A 148 -5.80 11.25 -2.42
N GLN A 149 -6.05 12.29 -1.62
CA GLN A 149 -7.03 12.25 -0.53
C GLN A 149 -8.46 12.09 -1.04
N ALA A 150 -8.82 12.72 -2.16
CA ALA A 150 -10.12 12.53 -2.79
C ALA A 150 -10.28 11.09 -3.31
N SER A 151 -9.24 10.53 -3.94
CA SER A 151 -9.20 9.13 -4.37
C SER A 151 -9.32 8.16 -3.20
N ALA A 152 -8.62 8.42 -2.11
CA ALA A 152 -8.70 7.66 -0.86
C ALA A 152 -10.11 7.70 -0.25
N ARG A 153 -10.76 8.87 -0.22
CA ARG A 153 -12.16 9.01 0.26
C ARG A 153 -13.13 8.22 -0.61
N CYS A 154 -13.03 8.33 -1.93
CA CYS A 154 -13.84 7.55 -2.87
C CYS A 154 -13.68 6.04 -2.63
N TRP A 155 -12.44 5.57 -2.45
CA TRP A 155 -12.18 4.18 -2.08
C TRP A 155 -12.76 3.82 -0.71
N LEU A 156 -12.60 4.65 0.32
CA LEU A 156 -13.14 4.42 1.66
C LEU A 156 -14.67 4.30 1.64
N ASP A 157 -15.36 5.14 0.87
CA ASP A 157 -16.82 5.14 0.73
C ASP A 157 -17.31 3.84 0.06
N ARG A 158 -16.62 3.40 -1.00
CA ARG A 158 -16.90 2.10 -1.66
C ARG A 158 -16.59 0.92 -0.74
N ALA A 159 -15.47 0.99 -0.02
CA ALA A 159 -15.04 -0.04 0.91
C ALA A 159 -16.05 -0.23 2.05
N THR A 160 -16.72 0.82 2.52
CA THR A 160 -17.67 0.76 3.65
C THR A 160 -18.99 0.03 3.36
N VAL A 161 -19.27 -0.36 2.11
CA VAL A 161 -20.51 -1.05 1.73
C VAL A 161 -20.53 -2.54 2.14
N PHE A 162 -19.37 -3.17 2.37
CA PHE A 162 -19.27 -4.61 2.71
C PHE A 162 -18.35 -4.87 3.92
N GLY A 163 -18.95 -5.11 5.10
CA GLY A 163 -18.29 -5.59 6.33
C GLY A 163 -18.00 -4.49 7.37
N LEU A 164 -18.84 -4.41 8.41
CA LEU A 164 -18.96 -3.29 9.36
C LEU A 164 -17.76 -3.04 10.30
N GLY A 165 -17.06 -4.06 10.78
CA GLY A 165 -16.13 -3.89 11.92
C GLY A 165 -14.73 -3.38 11.56
N ASN A 166 -14.07 -4.00 10.59
CA ASN A 166 -12.65 -3.70 10.27
C ASN A 166 -12.48 -2.40 9.46
N ARG A 167 -13.50 -2.00 8.69
CA ARG A 167 -13.41 -0.88 7.74
C ARG A 167 -13.71 0.50 8.34
N ALA A 168 -14.52 0.56 9.40
CA ALA A 168 -14.70 1.80 10.18
C ALA A 168 -13.40 2.20 10.89
N LEU A 169 -12.67 1.22 11.45
CA LEU A 169 -11.34 1.43 12.00
C LEU A 169 -10.37 1.95 10.94
N ILE A 170 -10.36 1.34 9.74
CA ILE A 170 -9.50 1.79 8.63
C ILE A 170 -9.73 3.26 8.30
N ARG A 171 -10.99 3.69 8.16
CA ARG A 171 -11.32 5.10 7.92
C ARG A 171 -10.77 5.99 9.03
N ARG A 172 -11.05 5.64 10.29
CA ARG A 172 -10.57 6.39 11.47
C ARG A 172 -9.05 6.52 11.49
N VAL A 173 -8.32 5.45 11.18
CA VAL A 173 -6.85 5.47 11.12
C VAL A 173 -6.35 6.40 10.02
N VAL A 174 -6.90 6.31 8.81
CA VAL A 174 -6.50 7.18 7.68
C VAL A 174 -6.77 8.65 8.01
N GLU A 175 -7.97 8.97 8.47
CA GLU A 175 -8.37 10.34 8.80
C GLU A 175 -7.55 10.90 9.98
N GLU A 176 -7.24 10.07 10.98
CA GLU A 176 -6.42 10.48 12.12
C GLU A 176 -4.95 10.73 11.71
N VAL A 177 -4.38 9.91 10.82
CA VAL A 177 -3.04 10.16 10.25
C VAL A 177 -3.02 11.52 9.52
N TRP A 178 -4.05 11.82 8.72
CA TRP A 178 -4.15 13.11 8.04
C TRP A 178 -4.31 14.27 9.02
N ARG A 179 -5.12 14.11 10.08
CA ARG A 179 -5.34 15.12 11.11
C ARG A 179 -4.05 15.44 11.89
N GLN A 180 -3.30 14.41 12.30
CA GLN A 180 -2.02 14.59 12.97
C GLN A 180 -1.02 15.31 12.05
N ARG A 181 -0.97 14.93 10.76
CA ARG A 181 -0.12 15.60 9.78
C ARG A 181 -0.48 17.07 9.58
N ALA A 182 -1.78 17.40 9.51
CA ALA A 182 -2.24 18.79 9.43
C ALA A 182 -1.85 19.59 10.68
N THR A 183 -2.01 19.02 11.87
CA THR A 183 -1.60 19.65 13.13
C THR A 183 -0.08 19.93 13.16
N LEU A 184 0.73 18.96 12.69
CA LEU A 184 2.18 19.13 12.58
C LEU A 184 2.54 20.20 11.53
N SER A 185 1.79 20.29 10.43
CA SER A 185 2.00 21.31 9.39
C SER A 185 1.76 22.71 9.93
N GLU A 186 0.66 22.91 10.67
CA GLU A 186 0.33 24.17 11.33
C GLU A 186 1.40 24.56 12.37
N ALA A 187 1.88 23.60 13.17
CA ALA A 187 2.87 23.86 14.22
C ALA A 187 4.28 24.14 13.69
N SER A 188 4.67 23.50 12.58
CA SER A 188 6.04 23.58 12.03
C SER A 188 6.18 24.52 10.83
N GLY A 189 5.07 24.91 10.19
CA GLY A 189 5.08 25.63 8.91
C GLY A 189 5.54 24.78 7.72
N LEU A 190 5.79 23.48 7.90
CA LEU A 190 6.21 22.57 6.83
C LEU A 190 4.99 22.08 6.03
N GLU A 191 5.19 21.87 4.74
CA GLU A 191 4.18 21.27 3.87
C GLU A 191 3.84 19.83 4.32
N HIS A 192 2.57 19.46 4.21
CA HIS A 192 2.05 18.13 4.56
C HIS A 192 2.90 16.98 3.99
N GLY A 193 3.35 17.08 2.74
CA GLY A 193 4.16 16.03 2.09
C GLY A 193 5.53 15.78 2.74
N LYS A 194 6.04 16.71 3.55
CA LYS A 194 7.33 16.60 4.26
C LYS A 194 7.18 15.99 5.66
N LEU A 195 5.95 15.78 6.12
CA LEU A 195 5.64 15.36 7.49
C LEU A 195 5.24 13.89 7.51
N ALA A 196 6.15 13.06 7.98
CA ALA A 196 5.90 11.64 8.22
C ALA A 196 5.05 11.46 9.49
N VAL A 197 4.02 10.62 9.38
CA VAL A 197 3.21 10.14 10.51
C VAL A 197 3.10 8.62 10.34
N ASP A 198 3.55 7.84 11.32
CA ASP A 198 3.40 6.38 11.28
C ASP A 198 1.96 6.01 11.65
N TRP A 199 1.29 5.26 10.78
CA TRP A 199 -0.08 4.80 11.02
C TRP A 199 -0.16 3.67 12.07
N ARG A 200 0.97 2.99 12.36
CA ARG A 200 0.94 1.82 13.27
C ARG A 200 0.64 2.21 14.72
N PRO A 201 1.27 3.23 15.32
CA PRO A 201 0.85 3.74 16.64
C PRO A 201 -0.59 4.24 16.62
N VAL A 202 -0.99 5.00 15.59
CA VAL A 202 -2.38 5.49 15.44
C VAL A 202 -3.40 4.35 15.46
N MET A 203 -3.12 3.26 14.74
CA MET A 203 -3.97 2.08 14.75
C MET A 203 -3.99 1.35 16.10
N GLN A 204 -2.92 1.42 16.90
CA GLN A 204 -2.90 0.84 18.24
C GLN A 204 -3.72 1.67 19.25
N GLU A 205 -3.74 2.99 19.10
CA GLU A 205 -4.47 3.90 19.97
C GLU A 205 -5.98 3.93 19.70
N LEU A 206 -6.39 3.67 18.45
CA LEU A 206 -7.81 3.71 18.03
C LEU A 206 -8.54 2.36 18.17
N ASN A 207 -7.81 1.29 18.52
CA ASN A 207 -8.33 -0.07 18.78
C ASN A 207 -8.67 -0.26 20.26
#